data_AF-A0A8H9M1I4-F1
#
_entry.id   AF-A0A8H9M1I4-F1
#
_cell.length_a   1.000
_cell.length_b   1.000
_cell.length_c   1.000
_cell.angle_alpha   90.00
_cell.angle_beta   90.00
_cell.angle_gamma   90.00
#
_symmetry.space_group_name_H-M   'P 1'
#
loop_
_entity.id
_entity.type
_entity.pdbx_description
1 polymer ?
#
loop_
_entity_poly.entity_id
_entity_poly.type
_entity_poly.pdbx_seq_one_letter_code
_entity_poly.pdbx_strand_id
1 'polypeptide(L)'
;MRYHSLLPLSAILSIGIMSLLITLDIIPAGMAMLEQLKMAFEGHIFALILIIILAESIVYVGFYFPGQFFAVLLVVLAKPEWSDILYLTLCMVLGATLGSVINYFLGQRFAQKKNATDEQKVKYGAEQELKDETRSMSKQGGEQQNSSAKSYSLKYLLIAMIHINSLAFYMFKQGEQNRSFTVVWFAGLLNLPYYLLLIFATSTLSEQVLQLAENTMFLLAIISIWLLVCLYLDYKHYSSRY
;
A
#
# COMPACT_ATOMS: atom_id res chain seq x y z
N MET A 1 12.61 -1.07 -21.72
CA MET A 1 12.04 -1.91 -20.64
C MET A 1 10.89 -2.71 -21.24
N ARG A 2 10.62 -3.89 -20.67
CA ARG A 2 9.73 -4.95 -21.16
C ARG A 2 8.36 -4.43 -21.63
N TYR A 3 7.84 -5.04 -22.71
CA TYR A 3 6.56 -4.75 -23.37
C TYR A 3 5.44 -4.34 -22.39
N HIS A 4 4.81 -3.19 -22.63
CA HIS A 4 3.70 -2.69 -21.81
C HIS A 4 2.46 -3.60 -21.89
N SER A 5 2.34 -4.38 -22.97
CA SER A 5 1.27 -5.37 -23.20
C SER A 5 1.35 -6.64 -22.34
N LEU A 6 2.48 -6.92 -21.68
CA LEU A 6 2.64 -8.16 -20.91
C LEU A 6 1.74 -8.23 -19.67
N LEU A 7 1.43 -7.08 -19.06
CA LEU A 7 0.55 -6.97 -17.89
C LEU A 7 -0.92 -7.30 -18.21
N PRO A 8 -1.57 -6.65 -19.20
CA PRO A 8 -2.94 -7.01 -19.56
C PRO A 8 -3.01 -8.43 -20.14
N LEU A 9 -1.98 -8.90 -20.85
CA LEU A 9 -1.95 -10.27 -21.39
C LEU A 9 -1.92 -11.33 -20.26
N SER A 10 -1.06 -11.14 -19.25
CA SER A 10 -1.01 -12.06 -18.11
C SER A 10 -2.30 -12.01 -17.28
N ALA A 11 -2.97 -10.84 -17.20
CA ALA A 11 -4.27 -10.71 -16.57
C ALA A 11 -5.36 -11.52 -17.30
N ILE A 12 -5.43 -11.44 -18.63
CA ILE A 12 -6.38 -12.24 -19.44
C ILE A 12 -6.10 -13.73 -19.26
N LEU A 13 -4.83 -14.14 -19.31
CA LEU A 13 -4.45 -15.54 -19.11
C LEU A 13 -4.84 -16.04 -17.71
N SER A 14 -4.57 -15.25 -16.67
CA SER A 14 -4.94 -15.56 -15.29
C SER A 14 -6.46 -15.70 -15.13
N ILE A 15 -7.25 -14.74 -15.64
CA ILE A 15 -8.71 -14.81 -15.61
C ILE A 15 -9.23 -16.00 -16.39
N GLY A 16 -8.65 -16.31 -17.55
CA GLY A 16 -9.02 -17.47 -18.35
C GLY A 16 -8.78 -18.79 -17.61
N ILE A 17 -7.62 -18.94 -16.98
CA ILE A 17 -7.29 -20.13 -16.17
C ILE A 17 -8.22 -20.22 -14.96
N MET A 18 -8.44 -19.13 -14.23
CA MET A 18 -9.32 -19.13 -13.06
C MET A 18 -10.77 -19.44 -13.45
N SER A 19 -11.25 -18.87 -14.54
CA SER A 19 -12.58 -19.17 -15.09
C SER A 19 -12.71 -20.64 -15.46
N LEU A 20 -11.70 -21.22 -16.13
CA LEU A 20 -11.67 -22.65 -16.44
C LEU A 20 -11.73 -23.50 -15.17
N LEU A 21 -10.92 -23.19 -14.16
CA LEU A 21 -10.90 -23.92 -12.89
C LEU A 21 -12.24 -23.85 -12.15
N ILE A 22 -12.94 -22.72 -12.24
CA ILE A 22 -14.29 -22.55 -11.70
C ILE A 22 -15.30 -23.40 -12.49
N THR A 23 -15.24 -23.39 -13.82
CA THR A 23 -16.14 -24.22 -14.65
C THR A 23 -15.93 -25.72 -14.49
N LEU A 24 -14.72 -26.14 -14.13
CA LEU A 24 -14.36 -27.52 -13.82
C LEU A 24 -14.66 -27.91 -12.37
N ASP A 25 -15.23 -27.01 -11.57
CA ASP A 25 -15.57 -27.21 -10.15
C ASP A 25 -14.36 -27.61 -9.26
N ILE A 26 -13.15 -27.22 -9.70
CA ILE A 26 -11.91 -27.42 -8.93
C ILE A 26 -11.80 -26.34 -7.85
N ILE A 27 -12.22 -25.11 -8.19
CA ILE A 27 -12.22 -23.95 -7.30
C ILE A 27 -13.64 -23.38 -7.25
N PRO A 28 -14.23 -23.18 -6.05
CA PRO A 28 -15.54 -22.55 -5.93
C PRO A 28 -15.52 -21.11 -6.44
N ALA A 29 -16.69 -20.61 -6.86
CA ALA A 29 -16.84 -19.23 -7.28
C ALA A 29 -16.41 -18.26 -6.17
N GLY A 30 -15.87 -17.10 -6.55
CA GLY A 30 -15.35 -16.10 -5.60
C GLY A 30 -16.37 -15.69 -4.53
N MET A 31 -17.65 -15.57 -4.90
CA MET A 31 -18.73 -15.27 -3.95
C MET A 31 -18.95 -16.38 -2.92
N ALA A 32 -18.91 -17.64 -3.34
CA ALA A 32 -19.04 -18.76 -2.41
C ALA A 32 -17.86 -18.79 -1.43
N MET A 33 -16.64 -18.50 -1.89
CA MET A 33 -15.48 -18.35 -1.00
C MET A 33 -15.66 -17.20 -0.01
N LEU A 34 -16.22 -16.08 -0.46
CA LEU A 34 -16.47 -14.93 0.38
C LEU A 34 -17.58 -15.17 1.42
N GLU A 35 -18.66 -15.85 1.05
CA GLU A 35 -19.71 -16.26 1.97
C GLU A 35 -19.18 -17.26 3.01
N GLN A 36 -18.37 -18.23 2.59
CA GLN A 36 -17.70 -19.16 3.51
C GLN A 36 -16.78 -18.41 4.49
N LEU A 37 -16.02 -17.42 4.01
CA LEU A 37 -15.19 -16.58 4.87
C LEU A 37 -16.05 -15.76 5.86
N LYS A 38 -17.17 -15.20 5.39
CA LYS A 38 -18.12 -14.46 6.23
C LYS A 38 -18.71 -15.35 7.33
N MET A 39 -19.14 -16.56 6.98
CA MET A 39 -19.66 -17.55 7.93
C MET A 39 -18.60 -18.00 8.93
N ALA A 40 -17.36 -18.21 8.48
CA ALA A 40 -16.26 -18.62 9.34
C ALA A 40 -15.88 -17.55 10.39
N PHE A 41 -16.12 -16.28 10.08
CA PHE A 41 -15.85 -15.14 10.97
C PHE A 41 -17.13 -14.48 11.48
N GLU A 42 -18.26 -15.21 11.51
CA GLU A 42 -19.51 -14.70 12.06
C GLU A 42 -19.31 -14.23 13.51
N GLY A 43 -19.73 -13.01 13.83
CA GLY A 43 -19.47 -12.36 15.13
C GLY A 43 -18.07 -11.73 15.29
N HIS A 44 -17.14 -11.94 14.35
CA HIS A 44 -15.79 -11.39 14.37
C HIS A 44 -15.40 -10.64 13.08
N ILE A 45 -16.37 -10.31 12.22
CA ILE A 45 -16.16 -9.58 10.96
C ILE A 45 -15.40 -8.27 11.17
N PHE A 46 -15.72 -7.50 12.22
CA PHE A 46 -15.02 -6.25 12.55
C PHE A 46 -13.54 -6.49 12.85
N ALA A 47 -13.21 -7.56 13.58
CA ALA A 47 -11.84 -7.93 13.88
C ALA A 47 -11.10 -8.40 12.63
N LEU A 48 -11.77 -9.17 11.75
CA LEU A 48 -11.21 -9.59 10.46
C LEU A 48 -10.85 -8.36 9.60
N ILE A 49 -11.76 -7.39 9.47
CA ILE A 49 -11.52 -6.16 8.71
C ILE A 49 -10.36 -5.37 9.32
N LEU A 50 -10.32 -5.23 10.66
CA LEU A 50 -9.20 -4.57 11.33
C LEU A 50 -7.86 -5.25 10.99
N ILE A 51 -7.80 -6.58 11.02
CA ILE A 51 -6.59 -7.35 10.70
C ILE A 51 -6.19 -7.17 9.24
N ILE A 52 -7.16 -7.23 8.30
CA ILE A 52 -6.91 -7.03 6.86
C ILE A 52 -6.33 -5.64 6.61
N ILE A 53 -6.96 -4.60 7.16
CA ILE A 53 -6.50 -3.21 7.01
C ILE A 53 -5.14 -3.02 7.68
N LEU A 54 -4.93 -3.59 8.87
CA LEU A 54 -3.63 -3.53 9.54
C LEU A 54 -2.54 -4.20 8.69
N ALA A 55 -2.78 -5.42 8.21
CA ALA A 55 -1.84 -6.14 7.35
C ALA A 55 -1.49 -5.35 6.09
N GLU A 56 -2.48 -4.76 5.44
CA GLU A 56 -2.27 -3.93 4.26
C GLU A 56 -1.53 -2.62 4.57
N SER A 57 -1.82 -2.02 5.72
CA SER A 57 -1.20 -0.74 6.08
C SER A 57 0.27 -0.86 6.46
N ILE A 58 0.82 -2.05 6.69
CA ILE A 58 2.25 -2.26 6.97
C ILE A 58 3.02 -2.32 5.65
N VAL A 59 4.06 -1.49 5.50
CA VAL A 59 4.80 -1.32 4.21
C VAL A 59 5.17 -2.64 3.55
N TYR A 60 5.76 -3.59 4.29
CA TYR A 60 6.21 -4.85 3.71
C TYR A 60 5.07 -5.82 3.41
N VAL A 61 4.03 -5.84 4.22
CA VAL A 61 2.95 -6.83 4.11
C VAL A 61 1.93 -6.37 3.05
N GLY A 62 1.55 -5.09 3.07
CA GLY A 62 0.60 -4.51 2.13
C GLY A 62 1.04 -4.47 0.67
N PHE A 63 2.33 -4.69 0.41
CA PHE A 63 2.78 -4.89 -0.96
C PHE A 63 2.35 -6.21 -1.58
N TYR A 64 2.22 -7.24 -0.75
CA TYR A 64 1.84 -8.58 -1.20
C TYR A 64 0.37 -8.87 -0.94
N PHE A 65 -0.24 -8.14 -0.02
CA PHE A 65 -1.60 -8.38 0.43
C PHE A 65 -2.57 -7.31 -0.12
N PRO A 66 -3.50 -7.65 -1.03
CA PRO A 66 -4.44 -6.70 -1.63
C PRO A 66 -5.63 -6.44 -0.69
N GLY A 67 -5.37 -5.85 0.48
CA GLY A 67 -6.35 -5.69 1.55
C GLY A 67 -7.56 -4.82 1.20
N GLN A 68 -7.38 -3.76 0.40
CA GLN A 68 -8.44 -2.81 0.03
C GLN A 68 -9.56 -3.50 -0.76
N PHE A 69 -9.18 -4.43 -1.64
CA PHE A 69 -10.13 -5.21 -2.41
C PHE A 69 -10.98 -6.10 -1.48
N PHE A 70 -10.34 -6.83 -0.57
CA PHE A 70 -11.05 -7.66 0.41
C PHE A 70 -11.93 -6.83 1.35
N ALA A 71 -11.44 -5.69 1.84
CA ALA A 71 -12.19 -4.81 2.73
C ALA A 71 -13.46 -4.28 2.05
N VAL A 72 -13.37 -3.83 0.79
CA VAL A 72 -14.54 -3.39 0.03
C VAL A 72 -15.55 -4.53 -0.15
N LEU A 73 -15.10 -5.71 -0.57
CA LEU A 73 -16.02 -6.84 -0.77
C LEU A 73 -16.67 -7.31 0.54
N LEU A 74 -15.93 -7.35 1.64
CA LEU A 74 -16.48 -7.72 2.95
C LEU A 74 -17.52 -6.70 3.43
N VAL A 75 -17.30 -5.41 3.19
CA VAL A 75 -18.28 -4.35 3.52
C VAL A 75 -19.54 -4.48 2.64
N VAL A 76 -19.38 -4.67 1.33
CA VAL A 76 -20.51 -4.86 0.39
C VAL A 76 -21.34 -6.10 0.75
N LEU A 77 -20.67 -7.21 1.07
CA LEU A 77 -21.32 -8.48 1.42
C LEU A 77 -21.95 -8.46 2.83
N ALA A 78 -21.42 -7.66 3.74
CA ALA A 78 -21.95 -7.54 5.08
C ALA A 78 -23.35 -6.88 5.09
N LYS A 79 -23.68 -6.04 4.08
CA LYS A 79 -24.87 -5.18 4.07
C LYS A 79 -25.07 -4.49 5.44
N PRO A 80 -24.08 -3.70 5.88
CA PRO A 80 -24.04 -3.16 7.24
C PRO A 80 -25.21 -2.21 7.52
N GLU A 81 -25.74 -2.26 8.74
CA GLU A 81 -26.66 -1.23 9.22
C GLU A 81 -25.92 0.08 9.55
N TRP A 82 -26.66 1.15 9.84
CA TRP A 82 -26.08 2.45 10.18
C TRP A 82 -25.11 2.41 11.36
N SER A 83 -25.38 1.60 12.39
CA SER A 83 -24.46 1.37 13.51
C SER A 83 -23.18 0.66 13.07
N ASP A 84 -23.30 -0.31 12.18
CA ASP A 84 -22.17 -1.09 11.69
C ASP A 84 -21.24 -0.23 10.85
N ILE A 85 -21.75 0.73 10.08
CA ILE A 85 -20.95 1.70 9.33
C ILE A 85 -20.00 2.47 10.27
N LEU A 86 -20.46 2.88 11.45
CA LEU A 86 -19.62 3.56 12.43
C LEU A 86 -18.54 2.64 13.02
N TYR A 87 -18.92 1.41 13.40
CA TYR A 87 -17.96 0.43 13.93
C TYR A 87 -16.93 0.00 12.89
N LEU A 88 -17.35 -0.18 11.64
CA LEU A 88 -16.47 -0.45 10.50
C LEU A 88 -15.48 0.70 10.29
N THR A 89 -15.99 1.95 10.28
CA THR A 89 -15.14 3.14 10.15
C THR A 89 -14.09 3.18 11.26
N LEU A 90 -14.52 2.95 12.51
CA LEU A 90 -13.62 2.93 13.65
C LEU A 90 -12.56 1.83 13.51
N CYS A 91 -12.95 0.61 13.12
CA CYS A 91 -12.02 -0.50 12.92
C CYS A 91 -10.98 -0.21 11.82
N MET A 92 -11.39 0.41 10.71
CA MET A 92 -10.48 0.79 9.63
C MET A 92 -9.52 1.91 10.06
N VAL A 93 -10.02 2.95 10.72
CA VAL A 93 -9.18 4.03 11.25
C VAL A 93 -8.18 3.49 12.25
N LEU A 94 -8.62 2.62 13.17
CA LEU A 94 -7.74 1.96 14.13
C LEU A 94 -6.68 1.11 13.43
N GLY A 95 -7.06 0.26 12.47
CA GLY A 95 -6.13 -0.55 11.69
C GLY A 95 -5.08 0.30 10.96
N ALA A 96 -5.52 1.34 10.23
CA ALA A 96 -4.62 2.23 9.50
C ALA A 96 -3.72 3.07 10.42
N THR A 97 -4.23 3.49 11.58
CA THR A 97 -3.45 4.24 12.58
C THR A 97 -2.41 3.34 13.22
N LEU A 98 -2.78 2.11 13.61
CA LEU A 98 -1.84 1.12 14.14
C LEU A 98 -0.75 0.79 13.11
N GLY A 99 -1.10 0.58 11.85
CA GLY A 99 -0.12 0.42 10.78
C GLY A 99 0.80 1.62 10.63
N SER A 100 0.26 2.84 10.70
CA SER A 100 1.05 4.08 10.66
C SER A 100 2.05 4.17 11.83
N VAL A 101 1.63 3.78 13.04
CA VAL A 101 2.50 3.67 14.22
C VAL A 101 3.62 2.66 13.96
N ILE A 102 3.28 1.46 13.49
CA ILE A 102 4.25 0.40 13.19
C ILE A 102 5.27 0.90 12.16
N ASN A 103 4.81 1.46 11.04
CA ASN A 103 5.69 1.95 9.98
C ASN A 103 6.62 3.06 10.47
N TYR A 104 6.10 3.99 11.27
CA TYR A 104 6.90 5.05 11.88
C TYR A 104 8.04 4.46 12.74
N PHE A 105 7.73 3.50 13.62
CA PHE A 105 8.76 2.87 14.44
C PHE A 105 9.74 2.00 13.63
N LEU A 106 9.27 1.33 12.58
CA LEU A 106 10.13 0.61 11.65
C LEU A 106 11.13 1.59 11.00
N GLY A 107 10.65 2.72 10.48
CA GLY A 107 11.51 3.75 9.90
C GLY A 107 12.55 4.28 10.88
N GLN A 108 12.14 4.56 12.12
CA GLN A 108 13.03 5.06 13.17
C GLN A 108 14.14 4.07 13.52
N ARG A 109 13.80 2.78 13.68
CA ARG A 109 14.79 1.73 13.97
C ARG A 109 15.80 1.56 12.83
N PHE A 110 15.35 1.68 11.58
CA PHE A 110 16.24 1.61 10.42
C PHE A 110 17.22 2.80 10.36
N ALA A 111 16.75 4.01 10.69
CA ALA A 111 17.62 5.19 10.75
C ALA A 111 18.69 5.08 11.84
N GLN A 112 18.33 4.61 13.03
CA GLN A 112 19.29 4.40 14.12
C GLN A 112 20.38 3.40 13.75
N LYS A 113 20.02 2.31 13.06
CA LYS A 113 20.98 1.30 12.58
C LYS A 113 21.94 1.87 11.53
N LYS A 114 21.44 2.75 10.65
CA LYS A 114 22.26 3.45 9.64
C LYS A 114 23.27 4.38 10.30
N ASN A 115 22.83 5.23 11.23
CA ASN A 115 23.69 6.18 11.93
C ASN A 115 24.77 5.47 12.77
N ALA A 116 24.45 4.37 13.45
CA ALA A 116 25.44 3.58 14.21
C ALA A 116 26.51 2.95 13.29
N THR A 117 26.12 2.55 12.08
CA THR A 117 27.05 1.99 11.08
C THR A 117 27.94 3.06 10.48
N ASP A 118 27.40 4.26 10.22
CA ASP A 118 28.16 5.40 9.71
C ASP A 118 29.12 5.94 10.78
N GLU A 119 28.71 6.03 12.05
CA GLU A 119 29.59 6.39 13.18
C GLU A 119 30.73 5.38 13.39
N GLN A 120 30.47 4.07 13.26
CA GLN A 120 31.52 3.05 13.31
C GLN A 120 32.51 3.16 12.15
N LYS A 121 32.04 3.47 10.94
CA LYS A 121 32.93 3.69 9.78
C LYS A 121 33.77 4.94 9.92
N VAL A 122 33.21 6.03 10.44
CA VAL A 122 33.95 7.26 10.73
C VAL A 122 34.99 7.02 11.83
N LYS A 123 34.65 6.26 12.88
CA LYS A 123 35.59 5.92 13.96
C LYS A 123 36.74 5.02 13.48
N TYR A 124 36.45 4.00 12.68
CA TYR A 124 37.48 3.14 12.08
C TYR A 124 38.32 3.87 11.03
N GLY A 125 37.72 4.74 10.22
CA GLY A 125 38.43 5.61 9.27
C GLY A 125 39.35 6.59 9.99
N ALA A 126 38.87 7.23 11.06
CA ALA A 126 39.67 8.14 11.88
C ALA A 126 40.80 7.41 12.65
N GLU A 127 40.59 6.18 13.13
CA GLU A 127 41.66 5.37 13.75
C GLU A 127 42.70 4.86 12.72
N GLN A 128 42.33 4.71 11.45
CA GLN A 128 43.27 4.42 10.37
C GLN A 128 44.04 5.67 9.93
N GLU A 129 43.37 6.82 9.79
CA GLU A 129 44.02 8.10 9.48
C GLU A 129 44.98 8.52 10.60
N LEU A 130 44.66 8.30 11.89
CA LEU A 130 45.58 8.61 13.00
C LEU A 130 46.85 7.74 13.02
N LYS A 131 46.81 6.55 12.40
CA LYS A 131 47.99 5.68 12.23
C LYS A 131 48.85 6.06 11.04
N ASP A 132 48.27 6.65 10.01
CA ASP A 132 49.00 7.15 8.83
C ASP A 132 49.45 8.62 8.97
N GLU A 133 48.81 9.43 9.82
CA GLU A 133 49.14 10.85 10.06
C GLU A 133 50.44 11.11 10.85
N THR A 134 51.17 10.06 11.30
CA THR A 134 52.60 10.23 11.65
C THR A 134 53.46 10.41 10.39
N ARG A 135 52.86 10.35 9.19
CA ARG A 135 53.54 10.49 7.91
C ARG A 135 52.70 11.35 6.97
N SER A 136 53.04 12.64 6.93
CA SER A 136 52.67 13.65 5.94
C SER A 136 51.39 14.46 6.18
N MET A 137 51.62 15.77 6.28
CA MET A 137 50.62 16.84 6.31
C MET A 137 49.87 16.96 4.98
N SER A 138 48.68 17.59 5.08
CA SER A 138 48.06 18.50 4.09
C SER A 138 47.10 17.83 3.10
N LYS A 139 45.77 18.04 3.26
CA LYS A 139 44.95 19.05 2.56
C LYS A 139 43.44 18.71 2.58
N GLN A 140 42.63 19.76 2.63
CA GLN A 140 41.29 19.96 2.02
C GLN A 140 40.23 18.86 2.24
N GLY A 141 39.04 19.14 2.75
CA GLY A 141 38.16 20.28 2.52
C GLY A 141 36.75 19.70 2.45
N GLY A 142 35.99 19.80 3.53
CA GLY A 142 34.69 19.15 3.67
C GLY A 142 33.59 19.91 2.93
N GLU A 143 33.12 19.35 1.82
CA GLU A 143 31.83 19.70 1.25
C GLU A 143 30.71 19.10 2.11
N GLN A 144 30.20 19.92 3.01
CA GLN A 144 29.05 19.62 3.84
C GLN A 144 27.80 19.67 2.95
N GLN A 145 27.33 18.50 2.50
CA GLN A 145 26.06 18.37 1.77
C GLN A 145 24.90 18.83 2.65
N ASN A 146 24.50 20.07 2.40
CA ASN A 146 23.36 20.75 2.98
C ASN A 146 22.07 20.06 2.51
N SER A 147 21.69 18.97 3.17
CA SER A 147 20.43 18.28 2.92
C SER A 147 19.28 19.15 3.40
N SER A 148 18.75 19.95 2.48
CA SER A 148 17.63 20.86 2.71
C SER A 148 16.50 20.14 3.48
N ALA A 149 16.27 20.59 4.71
CA ALA A 149 15.15 20.19 5.54
C ALA A 149 13.85 20.70 4.90
N LYS A 150 13.38 20.03 3.86
CA LYS A 150 12.11 20.39 3.22
C LYS A 150 10.99 20.07 4.21
N SER A 151 10.31 21.12 4.67
CA SER A 151 9.15 21.02 5.55
C SER A 151 8.05 20.23 4.83
N TYR A 152 7.90 18.93 5.17
CA TYR A 152 6.85 18.07 4.66
C TYR A 152 5.54 18.35 5.41
N SER A 153 4.99 19.51 5.08
CA SER A 153 3.73 20.06 5.61
C SER A 153 2.54 19.46 4.87
N LEU A 154 1.62 18.84 5.60
CA LEU A 154 0.20 18.47 5.33
C LEU A 154 -0.24 18.07 3.90
N LYS A 155 0.13 18.83 2.86
CA LYS A 155 -0.12 18.51 1.44
C LYS A 155 0.39 17.12 1.06
N TYR A 156 1.59 16.75 1.51
CA TYR A 156 2.15 15.43 1.24
C TYR A 156 1.45 14.30 2.01
N LEU A 157 0.95 14.60 3.21
CA LEU A 157 0.12 13.66 3.96
C LEU A 157 -1.19 13.39 3.19
N LEU A 158 -1.87 14.43 2.74
CA LEU A 158 -3.10 14.29 1.93
C LEU A 158 -2.87 13.51 0.63
N ILE A 159 -1.77 13.76 -0.07
CA ILE A 159 -1.41 13.01 -1.27
C ILE A 159 -1.11 11.54 -0.94
N ALA A 160 -0.42 11.28 0.17
CA ALA A 160 -0.11 9.92 0.61
C ALA A 160 -1.37 9.16 1.07
N MET A 161 -2.38 9.86 1.60
CA MET A 161 -3.64 9.27 2.04
C MET A 161 -4.53 8.75 0.91
N ILE A 162 -4.24 9.09 -0.36
CA ILE A 162 -4.97 8.54 -1.52
C ILE A 162 -4.89 7.01 -1.55
N HIS A 163 -3.79 6.44 -1.07
CA HIS A 163 -3.57 5.00 -1.08
C HIS A 163 -2.90 4.55 0.21
N ILE A 164 -3.40 3.49 0.84
CA ILE A 164 -2.88 3.01 2.13
C ILE A 164 -1.39 2.64 2.07
N ASN A 165 -0.93 1.98 1.00
CA ASN A 165 0.49 1.71 0.75
C ASN A 165 1.34 2.99 0.63
N SER A 166 0.82 4.05 0.01
CA SER A 166 1.50 5.35 -0.06
C SER A 166 1.61 6.01 1.32
N LEU A 167 0.55 5.91 2.13
CA LEU A 167 0.56 6.36 3.53
C LEU A 167 1.60 5.59 4.35
N ALA A 168 1.68 4.27 4.16
CA ALA A 168 2.63 3.40 4.84
C ALA A 168 4.08 3.87 4.60
N PHE A 169 4.43 4.16 3.34
CA PHE A 169 5.74 4.69 2.99
C PHE A 169 6.01 6.07 3.54
N TYR A 170 5.02 6.95 3.47
CA TYR A 170 5.15 8.29 4.03
C TYR A 170 5.45 8.21 5.53
N MET A 171 4.74 7.36 6.27
CA MET A 171 4.96 7.16 7.70
C MET A 171 6.31 6.51 8.01
N PHE A 172 6.73 5.53 7.22
CA PHE A 172 8.06 4.95 7.32
C PHE A 172 9.15 6.02 7.17
N LYS A 173 9.05 6.88 6.16
CA LYS A 173 10.00 7.96 5.93
C LYS A 173 9.98 9.03 7.03
N GLN A 174 8.81 9.31 7.60
CA GLN A 174 8.70 10.21 8.75
C GLN A 174 9.41 9.65 10.00
N GLY A 175 9.33 8.34 10.20
CA GLY A 175 10.07 7.61 11.20
C GLY A 175 11.58 7.67 10.98
N GLU A 176 12.03 7.42 9.76
CA GLU A 176 13.45 7.50 9.37
C GLU A 176 14.05 8.88 9.68
N GLN A 177 13.28 9.94 9.47
CA GLN A 177 13.70 11.32 9.70
C GLN A 177 13.52 11.79 11.16
N ASN A 178 13.09 10.93 12.09
CA ASN A 178 12.78 11.28 13.49
C ASN A 178 11.85 12.50 13.63
N ARG A 179 10.87 12.62 12.73
CA ARG A 179 9.90 13.73 12.74
C ARG A 179 8.84 13.52 13.82
N SER A 180 8.15 14.58 14.24
CA SER A 180 7.20 14.52 15.36
C SER A 180 6.11 13.44 15.16
N PHE A 181 5.89 12.63 16.20
CA PHE A 181 4.87 11.58 16.22
C PHE A 181 3.43 12.10 15.99
N THR A 182 3.19 13.40 16.19
CA THR A 182 1.90 14.06 15.93
C THR A 182 1.35 13.82 14.52
N VAL A 183 2.23 13.57 13.54
CA VAL A 183 1.84 13.25 12.16
C VAL A 183 1.00 11.98 12.08
N VAL A 184 1.26 10.99 12.95
CA VAL A 184 0.48 9.75 13.03
C VAL A 184 -0.93 10.02 13.56
N TRP A 185 -1.03 10.86 14.59
CA TRP A 185 -2.33 11.28 15.14
C TRP A 185 -3.18 12.03 14.10
N PHE A 186 -2.57 12.98 13.38
CA PHE A 186 -3.25 13.70 12.30
C PHE A 186 -3.71 12.78 11.18
N ALA A 187 -2.91 11.78 10.81
CA ALA A 187 -3.30 10.80 9.80
C ALA A 187 -4.53 9.99 10.24
N GLY A 188 -4.56 9.52 11.50
CA GLY A 188 -5.72 8.82 12.05
C GLY A 188 -6.98 9.69 12.08
N LEU A 189 -6.87 10.93 12.53
CA LEU A 189 -7.99 11.87 12.60
C LEU A 189 -8.54 12.22 11.21
N LEU A 190 -7.67 12.45 10.22
CA LEU A 190 -8.07 12.81 8.86
C LEU A 190 -8.63 11.60 8.09
N ASN A 191 -8.19 10.39 8.42
CA ASN A 191 -8.72 9.15 7.86
C ASN A 191 -10.18 8.90 8.26
N LEU A 192 -10.64 9.41 9.40
CA LEU A 192 -12.00 9.19 9.91
C LEU A 192 -13.10 9.66 8.94
N PRO A 193 -13.16 10.95 8.52
CA PRO A 193 -14.16 11.40 7.56
C PRO A 193 -13.98 10.74 6.18
N TYR A 194 -12.75 10.41 5.80
CA TYR A 194 -12.46 9.74 4.52
C TYR A 194 -13.06 8.33 4.47
N TYR A 195 -12.77 7.49 5.48
CA TYR A 195 -13.30 6.12 5.53
C TYR A 195 -14.80 6.08 5.76
N LEU A 196 -15.35 7.01 6.56
CA LEU A 196 -16.80 7.11 6.74
C LEU A 196 -17.51 7.33 5.41
N LEU A 197 -17.03 8.29 4.61
CA LEU A 197 -17.58 8.58 3.29
C LEU A 197 -17.43 7.38 2.34
N LEU A 198 -16.28 6.72 2.36
CA LEU A 198 -16.02 5.55 1.53
C LEU A 198 -16.98 4.40 1.86
N ILE A 199 -17.11 4.02 3.14
CA ILE A 199 -18.01 2.94 3.57
C ILE A 199 -19.46 3.29 3.24
N PHE A 200 -19.86 4.54 3.48
CA PHE A 200 -21.20 5.00 3.14
C PHE A 200 -21.48 4.92 1.63
N ALA A 201 -20.56 5.40 0.80
CA ALA A 201 -20.69 5.34 -0.66
C ALA A 201 -20.70 3.89 -1.16
N THR A 202 -19.81 3.04 -0.64
CA THR A 202 -19.76 1.62 -0.99
C THR A 202 -21.01 0.86 -0.54
N SER A 203 -21.56 1.20 0.63
CA SER A 203 -22.80 0.60 1.12
C SER A 203 -24.02 1.03 0.31
N THR A 204 -24.07 2.26 -0.18
CA THR A 204 -25.19 2.74 -1.02
C THR A 204 -25.10 2.23 -2.46
N LEU A 205 -23.90 1.95 -2.95
CA LEU A 205 -23.63 1.43 -4.29
C LEU A 205 -23.36 -0.08 -4.32
N SER A 206 -23.70 -0.79 -3.24
CA SER A 206 -23.26 -2.18 -3.01
C SER A 206 -23.72 -3.13 -4.12
N GLU A 207 -24.96 -2.94 -4.61
CA GLU A 207 -25.53 -3.78 -5.66
C GLU A 207 -24.81 -3.57 -7.00
N GLN A 208 -24.53 -2.32 -7.37
CA GLN A 208 -23.84 -2.01 -8.62
C GLN A 208 -22.38 -2.50 -8.57
N VAL A 209 -21.70 -2.34 -7.43
CA VAL A 209 -20.32 -2.80 -7.24
C VAL A 209 -20.23 -4.32 -7.35
N LEU A 210 -21.16 -5.04 -6.73
CA LEU A 210 -21.18 -6.50 -6.76
C LEU A 210 -21.46 -7.03 -8.18
N GLN A 211 -22.49 -6.50 -8.84
CA GLN A 211 -22.82 -6.88 -10.22
C GLN A 211 -21.68 -6.58 -11.20
N LEU A 212 -20.95 -5.48 -10.98
CA LEU A 212 -19.80 -5.14 -11.81
C LEU A 212 -18.62 -6.09 -11.58
N ALA A 213 -18.37 -6.48 -10.32
CA ALA A 213 -17.29 -7.38 -9.94
C ALA A 213 -17.53 -8.82 -10.44
N GLU A 214 -18.78 -9.28 -10.46
CA GLU A 214 -19.15 -10.62 -10.94
C GLU A 214 -19.19 -10.72 -12.47
N ASN A 215 -19.34 -9.59 -13.18
CA ASN A 215 -19.45 -9.59 -14.62
C ASN A 215 -18.09 -9.85 -15.29
N THR A 216 -17.79 -11.14 -15.48
CA THR A 216 -16.56 -11.62 -16.13
C THR A 216 -16.39 -11.02 -17.53
N MET A 217 -17.48 -10.83 -18.28
CA MET A 217 -17.43 -10.23 -19.61
C MET A 217 -17.03 -8.75 -19.57
N PHE A 218 -17.51 -8.01 -18.57
CA PHE A 218 -17.13 -6.61 -18.35
C PHE A 218 -15.66 -6.48 -17.97
N LEU A 219 -15.16 -7.33 -17.05
CA LEU A 219 -13.74 -7.41 -16.70
C LEU A 219 -12.87 -7.72 -17.93
N LEU A 220 -13.26 -8.73 -18.72
CA LEU A 220 -12.56 -9.08 -19.95
C LEU A 220 -12.59 -7.93 -20.97
N ALA A 221 -13.70 -7.21 -21.10
CA ALA A 221 -13.80 -6.06 -21.99
C ALA A 221 -12.85 -4.92 -21.58
N ILE A 222 -12.82 -4.55 -20.29
CA ILE A 222 -11.89 -3.53 -19.78
C ILE A 222 -10.43 -3.95 -20.03
N ILE A 223 -10.08 -5.19 -19.68
CA ILE A 223 -8.70 -5.67 -19.82
C ILE A 223 -8.33 -5.80 -21.31
N SER A 224 -9.28 -6.14 -22.18
CA SER A 224 -9.06 -6.17 -23.63
C SER A 224 -8.85 -4.77 -24.19
N ILE A 225 -9.62 -3.77 -23.75
CA ILE A 225 -9.38 -2.36 -24.11
C ILE A 225 -8.00 -1.93 -23.63
N TRP A 226 -7.64 -2.29 -22.39
CA TRP A 226 -6.31 -2.00 -21.84
C TRP A 226 -5.20 -2.67 -22.64
N LEU A 227 -5.39 -3.93 -23.04
CA LEU A 227 -4.47 -4.65 -23.91
C LEU A 227 -4.31 -3.92 -25.25
N LEU A 228 -5.41 -3.52 -25.89
CA LEU A 228 -5.37 -2.80 -27.17
C LEU A 228 -4.63 -1.46 -27.05
N VAL A 229 -4.86 -0.71 -25.98
CA VAL A 229 -4.13 0.54 -25.70
C VAL A 229 -2.65 0.28 -25.49
N CYS A 230 -2.28 -0.72 -24.69
CA CYS A 230 -0.88 -1.09 -24.47
C CYS A 230 -0.20 -1.58 -25.74
N LEU A 231 -0.91 -2.34 -26.58
CA LEU A 231 -0.39 -2.85 -27.85
C LEU A 231 -0.20 -1.71 -28.86
N TYR A 232 -1.13 -0.74 -28.89
CA TYR A 232 -0.98 0.49 -29.67
C TYR A 232 0.24 1.31 -29.22
N LEU A 233 0.43 1.47 -27.90
CA LEU A 233 1.59 2.20 -27.36
C LEU A 233 2.90 1.46 -27.63
N ASP A 234 2.93 0.13 -27.48
CA ASP A 234 4.09 -0.71 -27.82
C ASP A 234 4.43 -0.59 -29.32
N TYR A 235 3.43 -0.63 -30.20
CA TYR A 235 3.60 -0.46 -31.65
C TYR A 235 4.13 0.93 -32.02
N LYS A 236 3.54 1.99 -31.46
CA LYS A 236 4.01 3.37 -31.67
C LYS A 236 5.44 3.56 -31.16
N HIS A 237 5.79 2.97 -30.02
CA HIS A 237 7.14 3.04 -29.47
C HIS A 237 8.16 2.29 -30.35
N TYR A 238 7.75 1.16 -30.94
CA TYR A 238 8.58 0.42 -31.90
C TYR A 238 8.79 1.20 -33.21
N SER A 239 7.73 1.79 -33.77
CA SER A 239 7.77 2.60 -35.00
C SER A 239 8.49 3.95 -34.87
N SER A 240 8.74 4.44 -33.66
CA SER A 240 9.52 5.67 -33.45
C SER A 240 11.03 5.40 -33.29
N ARG A 241 11.42 4.12 -33.18
CA ARG A 241 12.80 3.69 -32.93
C ARG A 241 13.49 3.16 -34.21
N TYR A 242 12.73 3.00 -35.28
CA TYR A 242 13.13 2.68 -36.65
C TYR A 242 12.53 3.72 -37.59
#